data_AF-A0A1G7XA84-F1
#
_entry.id   AF-A0A1G7XA84-F1
#
_cell.length_a   1.000
_cell.length_b   1.000
_cell.length_c   1.000
_cell.angle_alpha   90.00
_cell.angle_beta   90.00
_cell.angle_gamma   90.00
#
_symmetry.space_group_name_H-M   'P 1'
#
loop_
_entity.id
_entity.type
_entity.pdbx_description
1 polymer ?
#
loop_
_entity_poly.entity_id
_entity_poly.type
_entity_poly.pdbx_seq_one_letter_code
_entity_poly.pdbx_strand_id
1 'polypeptide(L)'
;MKIWNLFKREKRQVEHRIFSCSIHDDVEILGQVFHGLQDIDAHVEMVKYEGSSREPWDYKPEKNGKVHVGEMLMRYPCFDSSDYLYENRSYQNFILRDRPITSSDMIRLEQLPSHIDALRIDASVPEDMLPMVYYVGDGDTMIVAV
;
A
#
# COMPACT_ATOMS: atom_id res chain seq x y z
N MET A 1 45.57 -19.76 22.37
CA MET A 1 44.14 -20.16 22.56
C MET A 1 43.28 -19.07 21.93
N LYS A 2 42.52 -19.38 20.87
CA LYS A 2 41.85 -18.38 20.00
C LYS A 2 40.56 -17.86 20.65
N ILE A 3 40.42 -16.55 20.75
CA ILE A 3 39.19 -15.86 21.18
C ILE A 3 38.34 -15.66 19.91
N TRP A 4 37.20 -16.34 19.84
CA TRP A 4 36.18 -16.09 18.81
C TRP A 4 35.24 -15.00 19.33
N ASN A 5 35.38 -13.78 18.81
CA ASN A 5 34.35 -12.75 18.96
C ASN A 5 33.18 -13.11 18.03
N LEU A 6 32.15 -13.72 18.61
CA LEU A 6 30.85 -13.86 17.95
C LEU A 6 30.23 -12.47 17.82
N PHE A 7 30.19 -11.93 16.60
CA PHE A 7 29.28 -10.86 16.23
C PHE A 7 27.84 -11.37 16.41
N LYS A 8 27.26 -11.15 17.58
CA LYS A 8 25.80 -11.13 17.71
C LYS A 8 25.32 -9.84 17.06
N ARG A 9 24.95 -9.93 15.79
CA ARG A 9 24.15 -8.91 15.11
C ARG A 9 22.79 -8.92 15.80
N GLU A 10 22.60 -8.04 16.78
CA GLU A 10 21.29 -7.74 17.36
C GLU A 10 20.36 -7.40 16.21
N LYS A 11 19.42 -8.30 15.91
CA LYS A 11 18.27 -7.98 15.08
C LYS A 11 17.44 -6.99 15.90
N ARG A 12 17.68 -5.70 15.67
CA ARG A 12 16.79 -4.64 16.12
C ARG A 12 15.45 -4.91 15.44
N GLN A 13 14.50 -5.48 16.16
CA GLN A 13 13.13 -5.60 15.66
C GLN A 13 12.60 -4.18 15.57
N VAL A 14 12.38 -3.69 14.35
CA VAL A 14 11.60 -2.49 14.13
C VAL A 14 10.16 -2.92 14.39
N GLU A 15 9.55 -2.38 15.43
CA GLU A 15 8.13 -2.63 15.72
C GLU A 15 7.33 -1.87 14.66
N HIS A 16 6.80 -2.59 13.67
CA HIS A 16 5.92 -2.01 12.65
C HIS A 16 4.67 -1.46 13.34
N ARG A 17 4.35 -0.20 13.07
CA ARG A 17 3.16 0.43 13.65
C ARG A 17 2.02 0.30 12.66
N ILE A 18 1.16 -0.69 12.90
CA ILE A 18 -0.11 -0.86 12.17
C ILE A 18 -1.23 -0.22 12.99
N PHE A 19 -2.00 0.67 12.37
CA PHE A 19 -3.14 1.31 13.02
C PHE A 19 -4.25 1.61 12.01
N SER A 20 -5.45 1.87 12.52
CA SER A 20 -6.59 2.36 11.72
C SER A 20 -6.87 3.82 12.06
N CYS A 21 -7.32 4.58 11.07
CA CYS A 21 -7.77 5.96 11.20
C CYS A 21 -8.85 6.28 10.17
N SER A 22 -9.54 7.42 10.34
CA SER A 22 -10.53 7.87 9.35
C SER A 22 -9.86 8.16 8.01
N ILE A 23 -10.60 8.00 6.91
CA ILE A 23 -10.13 8.41 5.57
C ILE A 23 -10.03 9.94 5.45
N HIS A 24 -10.46 10.68 6.47
CA HIS A 24 -10.39 12.13 6.57
C HIS A 24 -9.31 12.62 7.55
N ASP A 25 -8.66 11.72 8.30
CA ASP A 25 -7.62 12.09 9.26
C ASP A 25 -6.31 12.45 8.55
N ASP A 26 -5.57 13.39 9.14
CA ASP A 26 -4.19 13.68 8.75
C ASP A 26 -3.28 12.49 9.12
N VAL A 27 -2.44 12.06 8.17
CA VAL A 27 -1.45 10.98 8.40
C VAL A 27 -0.08 11.42 7.91
N GLU A 28 0.92 11.34 8.78
CA GLU A 28 2.31 11.59 8.41
C GLU A 28 3.01 10.31 7.94
N ILE A 29 3.45 10.29 6.69
CA ILE A 29 4.17 9.17 6.07
C ILE A 29 5.44 9.71 5.41
N LEU A 30 6.60 9.15 5.77
CA LEU A 30 7.92 9.57 5.26
C LEU A 30 8.18 11.10 5.39
N GLY A 31 7.67 11.72 6.46
CA GLY A 31 7.82 13.16 6.71
C GLY A 31 6.93 14.08 5.86
N GLN A 32 5.98 13.51 5.10
CA GLN A 32 4.92 14.24 4.43
C GLN A 32 3.60 13.99 5.15
N VAL A 33 2.83 15.04 5.41
CA VAL A 33 1.46 14.93 5.93
C VAL A 33 0.50 14.81 4.75
N PHE A 34 -0.32 13.77 4.76
CA PHE A 34 -1.43 13.56 3.85
C PHE A 34 -2.74 13.91 4.54
N HIS A 35 -3.57 14.70 3.88
CA HIS A 35 -4.87 15.12 4.40
C HIS A 35 -5.97 14.11 4.01
N GLY A 36 -5.91 12.93 4.62
CA GLY A 36 -6.81 11.82 4.34
C GLY A 36 -6.49 11.05 3.05
N LEU A 37 -7.34 10.05 2.77
CA LEU A 37 -7.17 9.11 1.65
C LEU A 37 -7.22 9.80 0.29
N GLN A 38 -8.08 10.80 0.12
CA GLN A 38 -8.20 11.53 -1.14
C GLN A 38 -6.90 12.26 -1.50
N ASP A 39 -6.16 12.75 -0.49
CA ASP A 39 -4.86 13.37 -0.73
C ASP A 39 -3.81 12.33 -1.10
N ILE A 40 -3.86 11.12 -0.52
CA ILE A 40 -3.00 10.00 -0.92
C ILE A 40 -3.25 9.61 -2.38
N ASP A 41 -4.52 9.46 -2.76
CA ASP A 41 -4.94 9.13 -4.13
C ASP A 41 -4.45 10.17 -5.15
N ALA A 42 -4.52 11.47 -4.81
CA ALA A 42 -4.03 12.54 -5.67
C ALA A 42 -2.50 12.53 -5.93
N HIS A 43 -1.73 11.75 -5.16
CA HIS A 43 -0.28 11.55 -5.34
C HIS A 43 0.08 10.26 -6.09
N VAL A 44 -0.91 9.47 -6.50
CA VAL A 44 -0.68 8.20 -7.19
C VAL A 44 -0.05 8.45 -8.57
N GLU A 45 1.15 7.89 -8.77
CA GLU A 45 1.91 8.00 -10.01
C GLU A 45 2.02 6.69 -10.78
N MET A 46 1.62 5.57 -10.18
CA MET A 46 1.59 4.28 -10.85
C MET A 46 0.45 3.44 -10.30
N VAL A 47 -0.32 2.82 -11.18
CA VAL A 47 -1.44 1.96 -10.76
C VAL A 47 -1.35 0.59 -11.41
N LYS A 48 -1.84 -0.43 -10.70
CA LYS A 48 -1.99 -1.80 -11.20
C LYS A 48 -3.34 -2.39 -10.79
N TYR A 49 -3.98 -3.17 -11.67
CA TYR A 49 -5.13 -4.01 -11.31
C TYR A 49 -4.59 -5.38 -10.91
N GLU A 50 -4.97 -5.87 -9.73
CA GLU A 50 -4.60 -7.19 -9.25
C GLU A 50 -5.04 -8.28 -10.23
N GLY A 51 -4.15 -9.22 -10.53
CA GLY A 51 -4.43 -10.32 -11.46
C GLY A 51 -4.50 -9.91 -12.93
N SER A 52 -4.34 -8.62 -13.24
CA SER A 52 -4.22 -8.15 -14.62
C SER A 52 -2.89 -8.59 -15.20
N SER A 53 -2.92 -9.19 -16.39
CA SER A 53 -1.71 -9.46 -17.17
C SER A 53 -1.10 -8.21 -17.80
N ARG A 54 -1.71 -7.04 -17.59
CA ARG A 54 -1.19 -5.76 -18.08
C ARG A 54 -0.10 -5.27 -17.14
N GLU A 55 0.92 -4.65 -17.74
CA GLU A 55 1.91 -3.90 -16.98
C GLU A 55 1.24 -2.79 -16.16
N PRO A 56 1.84 -2.41 -15.01
CA PRO A 56 1.45 -1.19 -14.30
C PRO A 56 1.46 0.00 -15.25
N TRP A 57 0.52 0.91 -15.08
CA TRP A 57 0.45 2.11 -15.89
C TRP A 57 0.92 3.33 -15.11
N ASP A 58 1.80 4.10 -15.75
CA ASP A 58 2.25 5.39 -15.23
C ASP A 58 1.09 6.39 -15.29
N TYR A 59 0.90 7.09 -14.18
CA TYR A 59 -0.01 8.20 -14.05
C TYR A 59 0.78 9.49 -13.79
N LYS A 60 0.21 10.63 -14.18
CA LYS A 60 0.76 11.94 -13.80
C LYS A 60 -0.08 12.46 -12.65
N PRO A 61 0.42 12.42 -11.40
CA PRO A 61 -0.37 12.86 -10.26
C PRO A 61 -0.64 14.36 -10.38
N GLU A 62 -1.76 14.80 -9.82
CA GLU A 62 -2.11 16.22 -9.76
C GLU A 62 -1.19 16.97 -8.80
N LYS A 63 -0.72 16.28 -7.75
CA LYS A 63 0.19 16.82 -6.74
C LYS A 63 1.55 16.12 -6.79
N ASN A 64 2.61 16.93 -6.82
CA ASN A 64 3.98 16.44 -6.66
C ASN A 64 4.43 16.66 -5.20
N GLY A 65 4.63 15.56 -4.48
CA GLY A 65 5.16 15.52 -3.12
C GLY A 65 6.61 15.04 -3.08
N LYS A 66 7.15 14.89 -1.87
CA LYS A 66 8.43 14.16 -1.66
C LYS A 66 8.20 12.64 -1.61
N VAL A 67 6.95 12.25 -1.41
CA VAL A 67 6.51 10.87 -1.33
C VAL A 67 5.83 10.51 -2.64
N HIS A 68 6.27 9.39 -3.21
CA HIS A 68 5.74 8.79 -4.41
C HIS A 68 4.79 7.65 -4.01
N VAL A 69 3.64 7.55 -4.69
CA VAL A 69 2.58 6.63 -4.32
C VAL A 69 2.23 5.72 -5.49
N GLY A 70 2.23 4.41 -5.22
CA GLY A 70 1.76 3.39 -6.15
C GLY A 70 0.48 2.78 -5.62
N GLU A 71 -0.51 2.53 -6.47
CA GLU A 71 -1.80 1.96 -6.09
C GLU A 71 -2.06 0.62 -6.78
N MET A 72 -2.49 -0.38 -6.02
CA MET A 72 -3.01 -1.62 -6.57
C MET A 72 -4.49 -1.79 -6.22
N LEU A 73 -5.29 -1.98 -7.26
CA LEU A 73 -6.74 -2.08 -7.21
C LEU A 73 -7.20 -3.52 -7.40
N MET A 74 -8.13 -4.00 -6.56
CA MET A 74 -8.91 -5.20 -6.82
C MET A 74 -10.40 -4.85 -6.82
N ARG A 75 -11.12 -5.24 -7.86
CA ARG A 75 -12.58 -5.03 -7.91
C ARG A 75 -13.29 -5.92 -6.89
N TYR A 76 -14.39 -5.42 -6.35
CA TYR A 76 -15.27 -6.24 -5.53
C TYR A 76 -15.80 -7.44 -6.34
N PRO A 77 -15.99 -8.61 -5.70
CA PRO A 77 -16.59 -9.77 -6.36
C PRO A 77 -17.97 -9.43 -6.91
N CYS A 78 -18.17 -9.72 -8.19
CA CYS A 78 -19.45 -9.58 -8.86
C CYS A 78 -19.96 -10.98 -9.23
N PHE A 79 -21.20 -11.29 -8.87
CA PHE A 79 -21.78 -12.62 -9.05
C PHE A 79 -22.71 -12.69 -10.26
N ASP A 80 -23.29 -11.55 -10.66
CA ASP A 80 -24.11 -11.45 -11.86
C ASP A 80 -23.81 -10.17 -12.66
N SER A 81 -24.44 -10.04 -13.84
CA SER A 81 -24.24 -8.90 -14.72
C SER A 81 -24.75 -7.57 -14.16
N SER A 82 -25.70 -7.62 -13.22
CA SER A 82 -26.21 -6.41 -12.55
C SER A 82 -25.12 -5.86 -11.62
N ASP A 83 -24.44 -6.72 -10.87
CA ASP A 83 -23.30 -6.32 -10.03
C ASP A 83 -22.25 -5.58 -10.86
N TYR A 84 -21.87 -6.12 -12.02
CA TYR A 84 -20.90 -5.46 -12.91
C TYR A 84 -21.33 -4.08 -13.41
N LEU A 85 -22.64 -3.77 -13.43
CA LEU A 85 -23.15 -2.48 -13.87
C LEU A 85 -23.15 -1.42 -12.76
N TYR A 86 -23.27 -1.83 -11.49
CA TYR A 86 -23.47 -0.92 -10.37
C TYR A 86 -22.33 -0.96 -9.33
N GLU A 87 -21.52 -2.01 -9.31
CA GLU A 87 -20.39 -2.13 -8.41
C GLU A 87 -19.22 -1.30 -8.95
N ASN A 88 -18.93 -0.21 -8.25
CA ASN A 88 -17.84 0.70 -8.53
C ASN A 88 -16.77 0.71 -7.44
N ARG A 89 -16.92 -0.11 -6.39
CA ARG A 89 -15.94 -0.22 -5.30
C ARG A 89 -14.76 -1.09 -5.72
N SER A 90 -13.63 -0.77 -5.10
CA SER A 90 -12.38 -1.52 -5.22
C SER A 90 -11.69 -1.55 -3.86
N TYR A 91 -11.08 -2.69 -3.55
CA TYR A 91 -10.04 -2.75 -2.53
C TYR A 91 -8.80 -2.04 -3.06
N GLN A 92 -8.20 -1.20 -2.22
CA GLN A 92 -7.10 -0.30 -2.61
C GLN A 92 -5.91 -0.53 -1.70
N ASN A 93 -4.77 -0.90 -2.29
CA ASN A 93 -3.50 -1.06 -1.59
C ASN A 93 -2.49 -0.03 -2.13
N PHE A 94 -2.02 0.86 -1.25
CA PHE A 94 -1.05 1.88 -1.58
C PHE A 94 0.33 1.52 -1.03
N ILE A 95 1.36 1.72 -1.84
CA ILE A 95 2.76 1.62 -1.45
C ILE A 95 3.40 2.99 -1.56
N LEU A 96 4.10 3.43 -0.50
CA LEU A 96 4.65 4.78 -0.41
C LEU A 96 6.17 4.75 -0.34
N ARG A 97 6.84 5.60 -1.14
CA ARG A 97 8.31 5.62 -1.26
C ARG A 97 8.86 7.04 -1.27
N ASP A 98 10.10 7.20 -0.85
CA ASP A 98 10.91 8.44 -0.96
C ASP A 98 11.63 8.56 -2.31
N ARG A 99 11.33 7.64 -3.22
CA ARG A 99 11.81 7.55 -4.60
C ARG A 99 10.64 7.20 -5.52
N PRO A 100 10.73 7.47 -6.83
CA PRO A 100 9.72 7.06 -7.79
C PRO A 100 9.35 5.57 -7.67
N ILE A 101 8.07 5.29 -7.82
CA ILE A 101 7.49 3.96 -7.90
C ILE A 101 7.94 3.30 -9.19
N THR A 102 8.29 2.04 -9.10
CA THR A 102 8.73 1.22 -10.22
C THR A 102 7.75 0.08 -10.45
N SER A 103 7.72 -0.47 -11.66
CA SER A 103 6.92 -1.67 -11.95
C SER A 103 7.30 -2.84 -11.04
N SER A 104 8.58 -2.92 -10.64
CA SER A 104 9.05 -3.91 -9.67
C SER A 104 8.41 -3.74 -8.28
N ASP A 105 8.16 -2.51 -7.83
CA ASP A 105 7.44 -2.26 -6.57
C ASP A 105 6.01 -2.80 -6.66
N MET A 106 5.33 -2.54 -7.79
CA MET A 106 3.95 -3.02 -8.03
C MET A 106 3.87 -4.54 -8.16
N ILE A 107 4.85 -5.18 -8.80
CA ILE A 107 4.95 -6.65 -8.88
C ILE A 107 5.18 -7.25 -7.49
N ARG A 108 6.07 -6.66 -6.69
CA ARG A 108 6.31 -7.13 -5.31
C ARG A 108 5.08 -6.94 -4.44
N LEU A 109 4.36 -5.83 -4.60
CA LEU A 109 3.10 -5.58 -3.90
C LEU A 109 2.07 -6.67 -4.20
N GLU A 110 1.91 -7.06 -5.47
CA GLU A 110 1.00 -8.15 -5.89
C GLU A 110 1.39 -9.53 -5.33
N GLN A 111 2.69 -9.76 -5.12
CA GLN A 111 3.22 -11.02 -4.58
C GLN A 111 3.07 -11.17 -3.06
N LEU A 112 2.70 -10.11 -2.34
CA LEU A 112 2.42 -10.23 -0.91
C LEU A 112 1.24 -11.18 -0.67
N PRO A 113 1.19 -11.87 0.47
CA PRO A 113 -0.02 -12.56 0.89
C PRO A 113 -1.20 -11.58 0.97
N SER A 114 -2.37 -11.98 0.49
CA SER A 114 -3.61 -11.21 0.61
C SER A 114 -4.71 -12.02 1.26
N HIS A 115 -5.60 -11.33 1.97
CA HIS A 115 -6.85 -11.87 2.49
C HIS A 115 -7.95 -11.84 1.41
N ILE A 116 -9.14 -12.36 1.73
CA ILE A 116 -10.29 -12.41 0.80
C ILE A 116 -10.79 -11.02 0.38
N ASP A 117 -10.52 -10.01 1.20
CA ASP A 117 -10.79 -8.59 0.96
C ASP A 117 -9.57 -7.89 0.33
N ALA A 118 -8.60 -8.62 -0.22
CA ALA A 118 -7.36 -8.09 -0.76
C ALA A 118 -6.52 -7.25 0.23
N LEU A 119 -6.78 -7.32 1.55
CA LEU A 119 -5.93 -6.74 2.57
C LEU A 119 -4.56 -7.45 2.55
N ARG A 120 -3.49 -6.67 2.42
CA ARG A 120 -2.10 -7.15 2.39
C ARG A 120 -1.27 -6.69 3.59
N ILE A 121 -1.85 -5.88 4.47
CA ILE A 121 -1.18 -5.32 5.64
C ILE A 121 -1.43 -6.22 6.86
N ASP A 122 -0.40 -6.93 7.30
CA ASP A 122 -0.36 -7.68 8.56
C ASP A 122 1.06 -7.69 9.17
N ALA A 123 1.25 -8.44 10.26
CA ALA A 123 2.55 -8.53 10.94
C ALA A 123 3.66 -9.23 10.13
N SER A 124 3.35 -9.80 8.96
CA SER A 124 4.28 -10.52 8.09
C SER A 124 4.79 -9.69 6.91
N VAL A 125 4.29 -8.46 6.72
CA VAL A 125 4.75 -7.55 5.67
C VAL A 125 6.25 -7.30 5.82
N PRO A 126 7.06 -7.49 4.76
CA PRO A 126 8.49 -7.20 4.81
C PRO A 126 8.77 -5.71 5.11
N GLU A 127 9.79 -5.43 5.93
CA GLU A 127 10.12 -4.05 6.33
C GLU A 127 10.37 -3.12 5.12
N ASP A 128 10.93 -3.66 4.02
CA ASP A 128 11.22 -2.92 2.80
C ASP A 128 9.99 -2.69 1.90
N MET A 129 8.84 -3.26 2.28
CA MET A 129 7.55 -2.98 1.66
C MET A 129 6.84 -1.78 2.30
N LEU A 130 7.18 -1.43 3.55
CA LEU A 130 6.62 -0.28 4.25
C LEU A 130 7.21 1.06 3.76
N PRO A 131 6.46 2.17 3.87
CA PRO A 131 5.08 2.26 4.36
C PRO A 131 4.02 1.79 3.36
N MET A 132 2.86 1.37 3.89
CA MET A 132 1.70 0.96 3.11
C MET A 132 0.40 1.50 3.70
N VAL A 133 -0.59 1.73 2.84
CA VAL A 133 -1.96 2.08 3.24
C VAL A 133 -2.93 1.13 2.55
N TYR A 134 -3.99 0.75 3.25
CA TYR A 134 -5.07 -0.05 2.69
C TYR A 134 -6.42 0.60 2.98
N TYR A 135 -7.25 0.70 1.94
CA TYR A 135 -8.65 1.08 2.07
C TYR A 135 -9.51 -0.01 1.44
N VAL A 136 -10.51 -0.46 2.20
CA VAL A 136 -11.38 -1.55 1.75
C VAL A 136 -12.25 -1.13 0.56
N GLY A 137 -12.46 0.17 0.31
CA GLY A 137 -13.33 0.65 -0.77
C GLY A 137 -14.74 1.03 -0.29
N ASP A 138 -15.00 0.91 1.02
CA ASP A 138 -16.28 1.22 1.65
C ASP A 138 -16.06 1.69 3.10
N GLY A 139 -16.91 2.61 3.58
CA GLY A 139 -16.82 3.18 4.93
C GLY A 139 -15.81 4.32 5.10
N ASP A 140 -15.51 4.63 6.36
CA ASP A 140 -14.71 5.81 6.77
C ASP A 140 -13.45 5.37 7.54
N THR A 141 -12.79 4.31 7.11
CA THR A 141 -11.58 3.83 7.79
C THR A 141 -10.58 3.26 6.81
N MET A 142 -9.32 3.65 6.98
CA MET A 142 -8.17 3.02 6.31
C MET A 142 -7.21 2.43 7.33
N ILE A 143 -6.41 1.46 6.89
CA ILE A 143 -5.31 0.86 7.66
C ILE A 143 -4.00 1.46 7.16
N VAL A 144 -3.14 1.87 8.08
CA VAL A 144 -1.82 2.42 7.81
C VAL A 144 -0.77 1.57 8.49
N ALA A 145 0.30 1.25 7.76
CA ALA A 145 1.48 0.58 8.29
C ALA A 145 2.75 1.38 7.97
N VAL A 146 3.50 1.74 9.01
CA VAL A 146 4.75 2.51 8.97
C VAL A 146 5.85 1.86 9.79
#